data_AF-A0A920VCH6-F1
#
_entry.id   AF-A0A920VCH6-F1
#
_cell.length_a   1.000
_cell.length_b   1.000
_cell.length_c   1.000
_cell.angle_alpha   90.00
_cell.angle_beta   90.00
_cell.angle_gamma   90.00
#
_symmetry.space_group_name_H-M   'P 1'
#
loop_
_entity.id
_entity.type
_entity.pdbx_description
1 polymer ?
#
loop_
_entity_poly.entity_id
_entity_poly.type
_entity_poly.pdbx_seq_one_letter_code
_entity_poly.pdbx_strand_id
1 'polypeptide(L)' 'MDGPRRVSTELTAGHVVLAPGSVPMDIDAAPVSNEGIVDSTGALEFESYRSNLESSVRHHWA' A
#
# COMPACT_ATOMS: atom_id res chain seq x y z
N MET A 1 12.45 32.89 -16.11
CA MET A 1 12.12 32.79 -14.68
C MET A 1 12.86 31.57 -14.16
N ASP A 2 13.99 31.77 -13.47
CA ASP A 2 14.79 30.69 -12.87
C ASP A 2 14.06 30.21 -11.60
N GLY A 3 13.80 28.91 -11.50
CA GLY A 3 13.08 28.29 -10.39
C GLY A 3 13.92 28.28 -9.10
N PRO A 4 13.36 27.77 -7.97
CA PRO A 4 14.12 27.72 -6.72
C PRO A 4 15.38 26.85 -6.90
N ARG A 5 16.55 27.43 -6.59
CA ARG A 5 17.83 26.71 -6.52
C ARG A 5 17.70 25.62 -5.45
N ARG A 6 17.70 24.36 -5.87
CA ARG A 6 17.85 23.25 -4.94
C ARG A 6 19.26 23.27 -4.38
N VAL A 7 19.40 23.49 -3.08
CA VAL A 7 20.65 23.29 -2.35
C VAL A 7 20.87 21.79 -2.20
N SER A 8 21.99 21.28 -2.72
CA SER A 8 22.41 19.89 -2.55
C SER A 8 23.46 19.82 -1.44
N THR A 9 23.35 18.81 -0.58
CA THR A 9 24.34 18.50 0.45
C THR A 9 25.09 17.24 0.04
N GLU A 10 26.42 17.32 0.01
CA GLU A 10 27.29 16.20 -0.32
C GLU A 10 27.99 15.69 0.95
N LEU A 11 28.10 14.37 1.09
CA LEU A 11 28.66 13.71 2.26
C LEU A 11 29.77 12.74 1.83
N THR A 12 30.89 12.74 2.56
CA THR A 12 32.00 11.80 2.35
C THR A 12 32.00 10.73 3.44
N ALA A 13 32.02 9.46 3.05
CA ALA A 13 32.08 8.33 3.98
C ALA A 13 33.04 7.25 3.46
N GLY A 14 33.70 6.53 4.37
CA GLY A 14 34.57 5.41 4.01
C GLY A 14 33.81 4.18 3.49
N HIS A 15 32.56 3.99 3.94
CA HIS A 15 31.65 2.94 3.48
C HIS A 15 30.22 3.47 3.40
N VAL A 16 29.41 2.87 2.52
CA VAL A 16 27.99 3.21 2.34
C VAL A 16 27.17 1.94 2.47
N VAL A 17 26.11 1.98 3.28
CA VAL A 17 25.10 0.92 3.38
C VAL A 17 23.81 1.43 2.77
N LEU A 18 23.37 0.81 1.67
CA LEU A 18 22.09 1.09 1.03
C LEU A 18 21.04 0.16 1.63
N ALA A 19 20.15 0.70 2.47
CA ALA A 19 19.03 -0.03 3.07
C ALA A 19 17.70 0.74 2.92
N PRO A 20 17.28 1.12 1.70
CA PRO A 20 16.08 1.94 1.49
C PRO A 20 14.76 1.18 1.72
N GLY A 21 14.80 -0.16 1.82
CA GLY A 21 13.59 -0.99 1.92
C GLY A 21 12.91 -1.23 0.56
N SER A 22 11.62 -1.56 0.60
CA SER A 22 10.77 -1.80 -0.56
C SER A 22 9.35 -1.28 -0.31
N VAL A 23 8.57 -1.15 -1.39
CA VAL A 23 7.15 -0.77 -1.34
C VAL A 23 6.33 -1.75 -2.17
N PRO A 24 5.01 -1.89 -1.90
CA PRO A 24 4.09 -2.60 -2.77
C PRO A 24 4.11 -2.04 -4.20
N MET A 25 3.83 -2.89 -5.18
CA MET A 25 3.73 -2.47 -6.59
C MET A 25 2.35 -1.89 -6.88
N ASP A 26 2.30 -0.69 -7.45
CA ASP A 26 1.07 -0.08 -7.94
C ASP A 26 0.62 -0.71 -9.26
N ILE A 27 -0.70 -0.83 -9.44
CA ILE A 27 -1.34 -1.28 -10.67
C ILE A 27 -2.43 -0.31 -11.12
N ASP A 28 -2.31 0.22 -12.34
CA ASP A 28 -3.22 1.26 -12.86
C ASP A 28 -4.70 0.83 -12.88
N ALA A 29 -4.96 -0.47 -13.07
CA ALA A 29 -6.31 -1.02 -13.12
C ALA A 29 -7.00 -1.06 -11.74
N ALA A 30 -6.24 -0.97 -10.64
CA ALA A 30 -6.73 -1.06 -9.28
C ALA A 30 -5.89 -0.16 -8.34
N PRO A 31 -6.03 1.16 -8.46
CA PRO A 31 -5.32 2.10 -7.58
C PRO A 31 -5.75 1.88 -6.12
N VAL A 32 -4.77 1.93 -5.21
CA VAL A 32 -5.02 1.80 -3.77
C VAL A 32 -5.86 2.98 -3.29
N SER A 33 -7.02 2.70 -2.71
CA SER A 33 -7.95 3.70 -2.17
C SER A 33 -8.02 3.73 -0.65
N ASN A 34 -7.46 2.71 0.02
CA ASN A 34 -7.55 2.50 1.47
C ASN A 34 -8.98 2.30 2.03
N GLU A 35 -9.99 2.15 1.18
CA GLU A 35 -11.37 1.83 1.59
C GLU A 35 -11.84 0.47 1.07
N GLY A 36 -11.47 0.11 -0.17
CA GLY A 36 -11.88 -1.15 -0.81
C GLY A 36 -10.78 -1.86 -1.59
N ILE A 37 -9.76 -1.13 -2.04
CA ILE A 37 -8.51 -1.67 -2.57
C ILE A 37 -7.42 -1.19 -1.62
N VAL A 38 -6.75 -2.14 -0.98
CA VAL A 38 -5.71 -1.89 0.03
C VAL A 38 -4.42 -2.60 -0.36
N ASP A 39 -3.28 -2.07 0.08
CA ASP A 39 -2.00 -2.76 0.01
C ASP A 39 -1.81 -3.71 1.22
N SER A 40 -0.60 -4.24 1.40
CA SER A 40 -0.29 -5.11 2.55
C SER A 40 -0.43 -4.41 3.89
N THR A 41 -0.28 -3.09 3.95
CA THR A 41 -0.41 -2.31 5.19
C THR A 41 -1.88 -2.14 5.54
N GLY A 42 -2.69 -1.66 4.60
CA GLY A 42 -4.13 -1.48 4.83
C GLY A 42 -4.88 -2.80 5.08
N ALA A 43 -4.40 -3.91 4.52
CA ALA A 43 -4.98 -5.24 4.76
C ALA A 43 -4.86 -5.72 6.22
N LEU A 44 -3.86 -5.24 6.97
CA LEU A 44 -3.67 -5.59 8.38
C LEU A 44 -4.68 -4.90 9.30
N GLU A 45 -5.23 -3.77 8.88
CA GLU A 45 -6.14 -2.91 9.66
C GLU A 45 -7.61 -3.34 9.54
N PHE A 46 -7.89 -4.51 8.96
CA PHE A 46 -9.25 -5.02 8.87
C PHE A 46 -9.76 -5.50 10.23
N GLU A 47 -10.52 -4.63 10.91
CA GLU A 47 -11.14 -4.89 12.23
C GLU A 47 -12.16 -6.05 12.24
N SER A 48 -12.72 -6.45 11.08
CA SER A 48 -13.67 -7.56 11.02
C SER A 48 -13.54 -8.33 9.71
N TYR A 49 -13.14 -9.60 9.79
CA TYR A 49 -13.25 -10.55 8.68
C TYR A 49 -14.73 -10.72 8.32
N ARG A 50 -15.20 -9.94 7.33
CA ARG A 50 -16.58 -10.05 6.86
C ARG A 50 -16.71 -11.26 5.93
N SER A 51 -16.88 -12.44 6.52
CA SER A 51 -17.39 -13.61 5.81
C SER A 51 -18.82 -13.31 5.37
N ASN A 52 -19.02 -12.94 4.10
CA ASN A 52 -20.35 -12.84 3.51
C ASN A 52 -20.90 -14.22 3.07
N LEU A 53 -20.42 -15.32 3.64
CA LEU A 53 -20.78 -16.68 3.22
C LEU A 53 -22.07 -17.24 3.86
N GLU A 54 -22.85 -16.45 4.60
CA GLU A 54 -24.05 -16.97 5.29
C GLU A 54 -25.42 -16.54 4.73
N SER A 55 -25.50 -15.66 3.72
CA SER A 55 -26.82 -15.23 3.20
C SER A 55 -27.31 -15.99 1.96
N SER A 56 -26.44 -16.69 1.21
CA SER A 56 -26.84 -17.33 -0.06
C SER A 56 -27.12 -18.83 0.03
N VAL A 57 -26.78 -19.51 1.13
CA VAL A 57 -26.93 -20.98 1.26
C VAL A 57 -28.28 -21.38 1.89
N ARG A 58 -28.98 -20.50 2.61
CA ARG A 58 -30.22 -20.85 3.33
C ARG A 58 -31.52 -20.82 2.51
N HIS A 59 -31.51 -20.33 1.27
CA HIS A 59 -32.75 -20.21 0.46
C HIS A 59 -32.93 -21.26 -0.64
N HIS A 60 -32.04 -22.24 -0.76
CA HIS A 60 -32.15 -23.28 -1.79
C HIS A 60 -32.58 -24.67 -1.27
N TRP A 61 -32.71 -24.85 0.05
CA TRP A 61 -33.11 -26.13 0.66
C TRP A 61 -34.02 -25.93 1.88
N ALA A 62 -35.22 -25.39 1.66
CA ALA A 62 -36.34 -25.46 2.60
C ALA A 62 -37.64 -25.74 1.83
#